data_AF-A0A954ZEN4-F1
#
_entry.id   AF-A0A954ZEN4-F1
#
_cell.length_a   1.000
_cell.length_b   1.000
_cell.length_c   1.000
_cell.angle_alpha   90.00
_cell.angle_beta   90.00
_cell.angle_gamma   90.00
#
_symmetry.space_group_name_H-M   'P 1'
#
loop_
_entity.id
_entity.type
_entity.pdbx_description
1 polymer ?
#
loop_
_entity_poly.entity_id
_entity_poly.type
_entity_poly.pdbx_seq_one_letter_code
_entity_poly.pdbx_strand_id
1 'polypeptide(L)'
;MTASPLEASGARTVVDLARIFDELKSSAAHLNTTIAPVDRGYFTASEDEQVQSLVVTYHHARRALLDLIHEHRDYASRPTEQANSAFLLAFAAVVILVDAAITLRELTDGRPVVRRKLNQPIPSFDIPGGFYDSIQHSLTSTRHAWHLYHAIQYWDQHRDELAAYAESWQLAEVSEIINRLVHRLQVSKRQFARVRLRTRSDQLARAMGRTVVMRAVYGLQKLVAGMMADVYVRRGHQPRLPEDIVSRLATVAEPGDIFVVRKEYALTNYFLPGYWPHAALYLGEPHQLQAMRIHEVAHAQPRWDRLLAASTSGGTSRDMSSRVVLESMKDGVHFRSWNSPLGADSIVVLRHESRSPNVFKHSPA
;
A
#
# COMPACT_ATOMS: atom_id res chain seq x y z
N MET A 1 -29.80 5.89 -3.58
CA MET A 1 -29.15 4.58 -3.29
C MET A 1 -28.32 4.78 -2.05
N THR A 2 -28.17 3.78 -1.17
CA THR A 2 -27.41 3.93 0.07
C THR A 2 -26.00 3.37 -0.11
N ALA A 3 -24.99 4.05 0.43
CA ALA A 3 -23.63 3.52 0.47
C ALA A 3 -23.59 2.12 1.07
N SER A 4 -22.70 1.28 0.54
CA SER A 4 -22.43 -0.01 1.18
C SER A 4 -21.91 0.23 2.61
N PRO A 5 -22.12 -0.71 3.54
CA PRO A 5 -21.62 -0.57 4.92
C PRO A 5 -20.10 -0.32 5.00
N LEU A 6 -19.34 -0.87 4.06
CA LEU A 6 -17.89 -0.68 3.97
C LEU A 6 -17.52 0.75 3.56
N GLU A 7 -18.22 1.31 2.56
CA GLU A 7 -18.02 2.69 2.10
C GLU A 7 -18.42 3.71 3.18
N ALA A 8 -19.52 3.45 3.90
CA ALA A 8 -19.95 4.27 5.02
C ALA A 8 -18.92 4.25 6.17
N SER A 9 -18.30 3.10 6.44
CA SER A 9 -17.23 2.97 7.43
C SER A 9 -15.96 3.72 7.01
N GLY A 10 -15.56 3.59 5.74
CA GLY A 10 -14.42 4.31 5.19
C GLY A 10 -14.63 5.83 5.23
N ALA A 11 -15.84 6.30 4.90
CA ALA A 11 -16.19 7.72 4.95
C ALA A 11 -16.07 8.31 6.35
N ARG A 12 -16.66 7.64 7.36
CA ARG A 12 -16.54 8.06 8.77
C ARG A 12 -15.08 8.10 9.21
N THR A 13 -14.31 7.08 8.85
CA THR A 13 -12.87 7.02 9.17
C THR A 13 -12.12 8.22 8.60
N VAL A 14 -12.35 8.57 7.33
CA VAL A 14 -11.72 9.74 6.70
C VAL A 14 -12.13 11.04 7.38
N VAL A 15 -13.43 11.21 7.67
CA VAL A 15 -13.96 12.42 8.32
C VAL A 15 -13.39 12.58 9.74
N ASP A 16 -13.36 11.50 10.52
CA ASP A 16 -12.78 11.50 11.87
C ASP A 16 -11.29 11.82 11.85
N LEU A 17 -10.54 11.21 10.93
CA LEU A 17 -9.12 11.49 10.77
C LEU A 17 -8.89 12.94 10.32
N ALA A 18 -9.70 13.48 9.42
CA ALA A 18 -9.61 14.88 9.00
C ALA A 18 -9.78 15.83 10.21
N ARG A 19 -10.74 15.55 11.09
CA ARG A 19 -10.95 16.30 12.33
C ARG A 19 -9.74 16.23 13.27
N ILE A 20 -9.22 15.02 13.49
CA ILE A 20 -8.00 14.81 14.28
C ILE A 20 -6.83 15.63 13.70
N PHE A 21 -6.66 15.66 12.38
CA PHE A 21 -5.61 16.45 11.76
C PHE A 21 -5.83 17.97 11.94
N ASP A 22 -7.06 18.46 11.91
CA ASP A 22 -7.35 19.87 12.17
C ASP A 22 -7.11 20.26 13.64
N GLU A 23 -7.44 19.37 14.59
CA GLU A 23 -7.11 19.52 16.02
C GLU A 23 -5.60 19.50 16.27
N LEU A 24 -4.86 18.59 15.61
CA LEU A 24 -3.40 18.52 15.66
C LEU A 24 -2.76 19.81 15.13
N LYS A 25 -3.24 20.35 14.01
CA LYS A 25 -2.75 21.61 13.44
C LYS A 25 -3.00 22.78 14.39
N SER A 26 -4.19 22.86 14.98
CA SER A 26 -4.57 23.91 15.92
C SER A 26 -3.72 23.86 17.19
N SER A 27 -3.53 22.66 17.75
CA SER A 27 -2.69 22.43 18.93
C SER A 27 -1.22 22.73 18.64
N ALA A 28 -0.71 22.30 17.48
CA ALA A 28 0.65 22.61 17.05
C ALA A 28 0.86 24.11 16.82
N ALA A 29 -0.11 24.82 16.25
CA ALA A 29 -0.05 26.27 16.07
C ALA A 29 -0.01 27.00 17.41
N HIS A 30 -0.85 26.62 18.37
CA HIS A 30 -0.85 27.19 19.72
C HIS A 30 0.47 26.94 20.45
N LEU A 31 0.97 25.71 20.38
CA LEU A 31 2.28 25.36 20.94
C LEU A 31 3.40 26.19 20.29
N ASN A 32 3.33 26.36 18.97
CA ASN A 32 4.32 27.11 18.20
C ASN A 32 4.30 28.63 18.46
N THR A 33 3.16 29.21 18.86
CA THR A 33 3.08 30.60 19.32
C THR A 33 3.62 30.78 20.73
N THR A 34 3.38 29.80 21.61
CA THR A 34 3.85 29.81 23.00
C THR A 34 5.37 29.60 23.08
N ILE A 35 5.95 28.88 22.11
CA ILE A 35 7.39 28.58 22.03
C ILE A 35 8.25 29.74 21.44
N ALA A 36 7.68 30.86 20.97
CA ALA A 36 8.45 31.92 20.27
C ALA A 36 8.91 33.10 21.17
N PRO A 37 10.15 33.64 21.02
CA PRO A 37 10.81 33.93 19.72
C PRO A 37 12.30 33.49 19.59
N VAL A 38 12.61 32.69 18.55
CA VAL A 38 13.96 32.26 18.11
C VAL A 38 14.75 31.42 19.13
N ASP A 39 14.35 30.15 19.29
CA ASP A 39 15.20 29.06 19.77
C ASP A 39 16.02 29.35 21.05
N ARG A 40 15.40 29.26 22.23
CA ARG A 40 16.15 29.07 23.50
C ARG A 40 17.06 27.82 23.49
N GLY A 41 17.04 27.03 22.41
CA GLY A 41 17.90 25.86 22.17
C GLY A 41 17.31 24.55 22.69
N TYR A 42 16.34 24.62 23.59
CA TYR A 42 15.76 23.46 24.28
C TYR A 42 14.24 23.56 24.47
N PHE A 43 13.59 22.42 24.78
CA PHE A 43 12.19 22.32 25.20
C PHE A 43 12.13 22.16 26.73
N THR A 44 11.14 22.76 27.39
CA THR A 44 10.84 22.44 28.80
C THR A 44 10.22 21.05 28.89
N ALA A 45 10.11 20.46 30.09
CA ALA A 45 9.48 19.15 30.25
C ALA A 45 8.02 19.14 29.76
N SER A 46 7.23 20.15 30.13
CA SER A 46 5.85 20.31 29.62
C SER A 46 5.83 20.56 28.11
N GLU A 47 6.79 21.34 27.61
CA GLU A 47 7.14 21.51 26.20
C GLU A 47 7.20 20.18 25.43
N ASP A 48 8.05 19.33 25.98
CA ASP A 48 8.42 18.04 25.43
C ASP A 48 7.23 17.09 25.40
N GLU A 49 6.56 16.91 26.54
CA GLU A 49 5.39 16.04 26.67
C GLU A 49 4.28 16.42 25.67
N GLN A 50 4.04 17.73 25.48
CA GLN A 50 3.06 18.22 24.50
C GLN A 50 3.48 17.89 23.06
N VAL A 51 4.74 18.14 22.68
CA VAL A 51 5.24 17.78 21.34
C VAL A 51 5.18 16.28 21.13
N GLN A 52 5.59 15.47 22.11
CA GLN A 52 5.56 14.02 22.02
C GLN A 52 4.14 13.49 21.81
N SER A 53 3.17 14.00 22.57
CA SER A 53 1.76 13.66 22.41
C SER A 53 1.23 13.97 21.01
N LEU A 54 1.58 15.15 20.46
CA LEU A 54 1.23 15.53 19.09
C LEU A 54 1.86 14.61 18.04
N VAL A 55 3.14 14.27 18.20
CA VAL A 55 3.86 13.38 17.27
C VAL A 55 3.27 11.97 17.28
N VAL A 56 2.96 11.42 18.46
CA VAL A 56 2.35 10.09 18.61
C VAL A 56 0.98 10.06 17.95
N THR A 57 0.13 11.04 18.25
CA THR A 57 -1.22 11.14 17.67
C THR A 57 -1.16 11.29 16.15
N TYR A 58 -0.27 12.17 15.65
CA TYR A 58 -0.03 12.32 14.21
C TYR A 58 0.45 11.01 13.58
N HIS A 59 1.38 10.28 14.22
CA HIS A 59 1.94 9.03 13.69
C HIS A 59 0.85 7.99 13.46
N HIS A 60 -0.01 7.76 14.46
CA HIS A 60 -1.11 6.81 14.35
C HIS A 60 -2.18 7.25 13.34
N ALA A 61 -2.58 8.52 13.36
CA ALA A 61 -3.56 9.05 12.40
C ALA A 61 -3.03 8.98 10.95
N ARG A 62 -1.75 9.28 10.74
CA ARG A 62 -1.09 9.14 9.43
C ARG A 62 -1.09 7.69 8.95
N ARG A 63 -0.79 6.73 9.83
CA ARG A 63 -0.78 5.30 9.48
C ARG A 63 -2.17 4.84 9.06
N ALA A 64 -3.21 5.22 9.81
CA ALA A 64 -4.59 4.92 9.46
C ALA A 64 -4.99 5.48 8.07
N LEU A 65 -4.59 6.71 7.73
CA LEU A 65 -4.82 7.27 6.39
C LEU A 65 -4.04 6.50 5.30
N LEU A 66 -2.80 6.09 5.56
CA LEU A 66 -2.02 5.29 4.62
C LEU A 66 -2.62 3.90 4.37
N ASP A 67 -3.14 3.26 5.43
CA ASP A 67 -3.82 1.98 5.34
C ASP A 67 -5.11 2.12 4.52
N LEU A 68 -5.88 3.20 4.72
CA LEU A 68 -7.08 3.50 3.94
C LEU A 68 -6.76 3.76 2.45
N ILE A 69 -5.69 4.50 2.15
CA ILE A 69 -5.20 4.68 0.78
C ILE A 69 -4.82 3.33 0.16
N HIS A 70 -4.19 2.46 0.95
CA HIS A 70 -3.77 1.15 0.49
C HIS A 70 -4.96 0.25 0.14
N GLU A 71 -5.98 0.20 0.99
CA GLU A 71 -7.21 -0.58 0.79
C GLU A 71 -7.97 -0.16 -0.49
N HIS A 72 -7.95 1.12 -0.81
CA HIS A 72 -8.70 1.69 -1.94
C HIS A 72 -7.84 1.89 -3.20
N ARG A 73 -6.61 1.39 -3.21
CA ARG A 73 -5.62 1.68 -4.26
C ARG A 73 -5.93 1.10 -5.63
N ASP A 74 -6.66 -0.02 -5.66
CA ASP A 74 -7.07 -0.70 -6.89
C ASP A 74 -8.47 -0.30 -7.35
N TYR A 75 -8.93 0.91 -6.99
CA TYR A 75 -10.25 1.44 -7.36
C TYR A 75 -10.55 1.34 -8.86
N ALA A 76 -9.54 1.55 -9.72
CA ALA A 76 -9.69 1.50 -11.17
C ALA A 76 -10.04 0.10 -11.72
N SER A 77 -9.91 -0.95 -10.89
CA SER A 77 -10.31 -2.32 -11.22
C SER A 77 -11.73 -2.69 -10.76
N ARG A 78 -12.39 -1.78 -10.02
CA ARG A 78 -13.74 -1.97 -9.49
C ARG A 78 -14.80 -1.51 -10.52
N PRO A 79 -16.05 -2.00 -10.43
CA PRO A 79 -17.17 -1.43 -11.16
C PRO A 79 -17.26 0.09 -10.93
N THR A 80 -17.71 0.85 -11.94
CA THR A 80 -17.64 2.33 -11.98
C THR A 80 -18.11 3.03 -10.70
N GLU A 81 -19.21 2.56 -10.08
CA GLU A 81 -19.71 3.14 -8.82
C GLU A 81 -18.72 2.93 -7.65
N GLN A 82 -18.24 1.70 -7.46
CA GLN A 82 -17.26 1.38 -6.42
C GLN A 82 -15.87 1.97 -6.69
N ALA A 83 -15.58 2.31 -7.96
CA ALA A 83 -14.37 3.02 -8.33
C ALA A 83 -14.41 4.49 -7.87
N ASN A 84 -15.57 5.15 -7.97
CA ASN A 84 -15.75 6.54 -7.55
C ASN A 84 -15.68 6.70 -6.04
N SER A 85 -16.38 5.86 -5.27
CA SER A 85 -16.30 5.87 -3.80
C SER A 85 -14.87 5.61 -3.32
N ALA A 86 -14.21 4.61 -3.87
CA ALA A 86 -12.84 4.27 -3.52
C ALA A 86 -11.85 5.38 -3.90
N PHE A 87 -12.02 6.03 -5.06
CA PHE A 87 -11.24 7.19 -5.44
C PHE A 87 -11.44 8.35 -4.45
N LEU A 88 -12.69 8.70 -4.11
CA LEU A 88 -13.00 9.79 -3.18
C LEU A 88 -12.35 9.56 -1.81
N LEU A 89 -12.49 8.35 -1.25
CA LEU A 89 -11.91 7.99 0.04
C LEU A 89 -10.37 8.05 0.02
N ALA A 90 -9.74 7.43 -0.99
CA ALA A 90 -8.29 7.45 -1.13
C ALA A 90 -7.75 8.86 -1.37
N PHE A 91 -8.43 9.65 -2.22
CA PHE A 91 -8.00 10.98 -2.56
C PHE A 91 -8.15 11.95 -1.38
N ALA A 92 -9.25 11.87 -0.63
CA ALA A 92 -9.42 12.60 0.62
C ALA A 92 -8.28 12.32 1.61
N ALA A 93 -7.93 11.05 1.82
CA ALA A 93 -6.81 10.69 2.68
C ALA A 93 -5.47 11.24 2.18
N VAL A 94 -5.22 11.20 0.86
CA VAL A 94 -4.01 11.78 0.26
C VAL A 94 -3.94 13.30 0.50
N VAL A 95 -5.03 14.04 0.27
CA VAL A 95 -5.00 15.50 0.43
C VAL A 95 -4.85 15.91 1.89
N ILE A 96 -5.42 15.15 2.85
CA ILE A 96 -5.19 15.35 4.29
C ILE A 96 -3.72 15.15 4.64
N LEU A 97 -3.09 14.06 4.16
CA LEU A 97 -1.68 13.78 4.43
C LEU A 97 -0.75 14.85 3.85
N VAL A 98 -1.02 15.30 2.63
CA VAL A 98 -0.22 16.34 1.99
C VAL A 98 -0.38 17.67 2.71
N ASP A 99 -1.60 18.06 3.06
CA ASP A 99 -1.85 19.29 3.83
C ASP A 99 -1.15 19.25 5.20
N ALA A 100 -1.25 18.13 5.91
CA ALA A 100 -0.60 17.96 7.21
C ALA A 100 0.93 18.04 7.09
N ALA A 101 1.51 17.46 6.04
CA ALA A 101 2.95 17.50 5.80
C ALA A 101 3.44 18.88 5.33
N ILE A 102 2.64 19.64 4.58
CA ILE A 102 2.90 21.06 4.28
C ILE A 102 2.87 21.88 5.57
N THR A 103 1.86 21.66 6.42
CA THR A 103 1.73 22.39 7.69
C THR A 103 2.92 22.10 8.62
N LEU A 104 3.35 20.84 8.74
CA LEU A 104 4.57 20.49 9.47
C LEU A 104 5.79 21.24 8.91
N ARG A 105 5.92 21.35 7.60
CA ARG A 105 7.01 22.10 6.97
C ARG A 105 6.97 23.57 7.37
N GLU A 106 5.82 24.22 7.28
CA GLU A 106 5.60 25.62 7.66
C GLU A 106 5.92 25.87 9.13
N LEU A 107 5.55 24.95 10.03
CA LEU A 107 5.86 25.04 11.45
C LEU A 107 7.37 24.92 11.75
N THR A 108 8.09 24.14 10.95
CA THR A 108 9.55 23.93 11.12
C THR A 108 10.43 24.89 10.33
N ASP A 109 9.87 25.68 9.42
CA ASP A 109 10.66 26.53 8.52
C ASP A 109 11.43 27.58 9.31
N GLY A 110 12.74 27.65 9.10
CA GLY A 110 13.64 28.51 9.87
C GLY A 110 13.82 28.14 11.36
N ARG A 111 13.34 26.97 11.82
CA ARG A 111 13.37 26.54 13.24
C ARG A 111 14.07 25.18 13.44
N PRO A 112 15.41 25.13 13.44
CA PRO A 112 16.16 23.88 13.51
C PRO A 112 15.97 23.13 14.84
N VAL A 113 15.68 23.82 15.95
CA VAL A 113 15.37 23.18 17.24
C VAL A 113 14.10 22.34 17.15
N VAL A 114 13.04 22.87 16.55
CA VAL A 114 11.76 22.17 16.34
C VAL A 114 11.95 20.98 15.40
N ARG A 115 12.66 21.16 14.28
CA ARG A 115 12.97 20.04 13.37
C ARG A 115 13.75 18.92 14.06
N ARG A 116 14.76 19.24 14.87
CA ARG A 116 15.51 18.23 15.65
C ARG A 116 14.58 17.50 16.60
N LYS A 117 13.68 18.21 17.28
CA LYS A 117 12.73 17.62 18.22
C LYS A 117 11.79 16.62 17.55
N LEU A 118 11.20 17.00 16.42
CA LEU A 118 10.32 16.12 15.64
C LEU A 118 11.03 14.90 15.02
N ASN A 119 12.37 14.90 14.98
CA ASN A 119 13.19 13.79 14.49
C ASN A 119 13.77 12.94 15.63
N GLN A 120 13.48 13.25 16.90
CA GLN A 120 13.90 12.39 18.00
C GLN A 120 13.10 11.08 17.97
N PRO A 121 13.75 9.93 18.26
CA PRO A 121 13.05 8.67 18.40
C PRO A 121 12.12 8.70 19.61
N ILE A 122 10.98 8.04 19.52
CA ILE A 122 10.07 7.78 20.64
C ILE A 122 9.85 6.26 20.72
N PRO A 123 10.79 5.50 21.32
CA PRO A 123 10.78 4.04 21.27
C PRO A 123 9.55 3.40 21.93
N SER A 124 8.97 4.04 22.95
CA SER A 124 7.77 3.55 23.64
C SER A 124 6.53 3.47 22.74
N PHE A 125 6.56 4.10 21.56
CA PHE A 125 5.47 4.11 20.58
C PHE A 125 5.91 3.64 19.19
N ASP A 126 7.05 2.93 19.08
CA ASP A 126 7.62 2.45 17.81
C ASP A 126 7.88 3.56 16.76
N ILE A 127 8.19 4.78 17.22
CA ILE A 127 8.50 5.90 16.32
C ILE A 127 10.03 6.04 16.20
N PRO A 128 10.62 5.74 15.02
CA PRO A 128 12.06 5.85 14.83
C PRO A 128 12.50 7.32 14.72
N GLY A 129 13.79 7.57 14.94
CA GLY A 129 14.40 8.87 14.65
C GLY A 129 14.31 9.21 13.15
N GLY A 130 14.37 10.51 12.83
CA GLY A 130 14.20 10.98 11.44
C GLY A 130 12.75 10.98 10.95
N PHE A 131 11.78 10.89 11.87
CA PHE A 131 10.35 10.84 11.57
C PHE A 131 9.87 11.99 10.67
N TYR A 132 10.09 13.25 11.06
CA TYR A 132 9.73 14.41 10.25
C TYR A 132 10.45 14.42 8.89
N ASP A 133 11.75 14.12 8.88
CA ASP A 133 12.55 14.12 7.64
C ASP A 133 12.02 13.07 6.65
N SER A 134 11.59 11.90 7.14
CA SER A 134 10.99 10.84 6.32
C SER A 134 9.67 11.30 5.67
N ILE A 135 8.84 12.06 6.39
CA ILE A 135 7.59 12.63 5.90
C ILE A 135 7.89 13.65 4.80
N GLN A 136 8.82 14.58 5.04
CA GLN A 136 9.19 15.60 4.04
C GLN A 136 9.80 14.96 2.79
N HIS A 137 10.67 13.96 2.95
CA HIS A 137 11.23 13.21 1.83
C HIS A 137 10.11 12.55 1.01
N SER A 138 9.10 11.96 1.67
CA SER A 138 7.96 11.33 1.00
C SER A 138 7.16 12.32 0.13
N LEU A 139 7.00 13.59 0.52
CA LEU A 139 6.35 14.63 -0.30
C LEU A 139 7.17 15.00 -1.55
N THR A 140 8.49 15.00 -1.42
CA THR A 140 9.41 15.37 -2.52
C THR A 140 9.75 14.21 -3.46
N SER A 141 9.29 13.00 -3.14
CA SER A 141 9.44 11.82 -3.99
C SER A 141 8.82 12.04 -5.36
N THR A 142 9.62 11.87 -6.42
CA THR A 142 9.18 12.00 -7.82
C THR A 142 8.00 11.10 -8.17
N ARG A 143 7.91 9.96 -7.49
CA ARG A 143 6.85 8.98 -7.70
C ARG A 143 5.54 9.38 -7.02
N HIS A 144 5.58 9.77 -5.74
CA HIS A 144 4.37 10.26 -5.05
C HIS A 144 3.85 11.54 -5.72
N ALA A 145 4.77 12.41 -6.16
CA ALA A 145 4.48 13.59 -6.97
C ALA A 145 3.68 13.25 -8.24
N TRP A 146 4.10 12.20 -8.96
CA TRP A 146 3.45 11.76 -10.18
C TRP A 146 2.03 11.22 -9.92
N HIS A 147 1.85 10.38 -8.90
CA HIS A 147 0.52 9.88 -8.53
C HIS A 147 -0.43 10.98 -8.10
N LEU A 148 0.06 11.89 -7.26
CA LEU A 148 -0.69 13.04 -6.79
C LEU A 148 -1.11 13.95 -7.95
N TYR A 149 -0.23 14.18 -8.91
CA TYR A 149 -0.55 14.94 -10.12
C TYR A 149 -1.71 14.32 -10.89
N HIS A 150 -1.67 13.00 -11.14
CA HIS A 150 -2.77 12.31 -11.84
C HIS A 150 -4.07 12.29 -11.06
N ALA A 151 -4.01 12.11 -9.74
CA ALA A 151 -5.21 12.15 -8.89
C ALA A 151 -5.86 13.54 -8.91
N ILE A 152 -5.06 14.62 -8.88
CA ILE A 152 -5.54 16.00 -9.03
C ILE A 152 -6.13 16.21 -10.43
N GLN A 153 -5.49 15.71 -11.49
CA GLN A 153 -6.04 15.83 -12.85
C GLN A 153 -7.37 15.09 -12.99
N TYR A 154 -7.46 13.88 -12.44
CA TYR A 154 -8.70 13.10 -12.46
C TYR A 154 -9.82 13.82 -11.69
N TRP A 155 -9.51 14.35 -10.49
CA TRP A 155 -10.44 15.18 -9.72
C TRP A 155 -10.89 16.43 -10.50
N ASP A 156 -9.95 17.18 -11.08
CA ASP A 156 -10.25 18.41 -11.83
C ASP A 156 -11.11 18.10 -13.08
N GLN A 157 -10.95 16.94 -13.71
CA GLN A 157 -11.71 16.51 -14.89
C GLN A 157 -13.11 16.00 -14.57
N HIS A 158 -13.31 15.36 -13.42
CA HIS A 158 -14.57 14.69 -13.06
C HIS A 158 -15.25 15.33 -11.84
N ARG A 159 -14.90 16.58 -11.50
CA ARG A 159 -15.34 17.24 -10.26
C ARG A 159 -16.85 17.21 -10.09
N ASP A 160 -17.60 17.61 -11.11
CA ASP A 160 -19.06 17.74 -11.04
C ASP A 160 -19.72 16.37 -10.92
N GLU A 161 -19.22 15.38 -11.67
CA GLU A 161 -19.68 13.98 -11.61
C GLU A 161 -19.42 13.36 -10.23
N LEU A 162 -18.23 13.58 -9.68
CA LEU A 162 -17.84 13.09 -8.36
C LEU A 162 -18.59 13.80 -7.23
N ALA A 163 -18.93 15.08 -7.38
CA ALA A 163 -19.76 15.81 -6.42
C ALA A 163 -21.20 15.26 -6.40
N ALA A 164 -21.83 15.08 -7.56
CA ALA A 164 -23.16 14.48 -7.67
C ALA A 164 -23.18 13.03 -7.13
N TYR A 165 -22.11 12.27 -7.40
CA TYR A 165 -21.93 10.94 -6.82
C TYR A 165 -21.82 11.01 -5.29
N ALA A 166 -21.02 11.92 -4.75
CA ALA A 166 -20.82 12.05 -3.31
C ALA A 166 -22.12 12.40 -2.57
N GLU A 167 -22.96 13.27 -3.12
CA GLU A 167 -24.27 13.60 -2.56
C GLU A 167 -25.21 12.39 -2.55
N SER A 168 -25.28 11.67 -3.67
CA SER A 168 -26.17 10.51 -3.81
C SER A 168 -25.76 9.30 -2.97
N TRP A 169 -24.48 9.22 -2.57
CA TRP A 169 -23.89 8.11 -1.81
C TRP A 169 -23.43 8.48 -0.39
N GLN A 170 -23.92 9.57 0.19
CA GLN A 170 -23.58 9.99 1.58
C GLN A 170 -22.06 10.21 1.82
N LEU A 171 -21.32 10.61 0.78
CA LEU A 171 -19.91 10.98 0.85
C LEU A 171 -19.70 12.50 0.74
N ALA A 172 -20.75 13.30 0.98
CA ALA A 172 -20.71 14.75 0.85
C ALA A 172 -19.60 15.39 1.71
N GLU A 173 -19.46 14.95 2.97
CA GLU A 173 -18.40 15.43 3.88
C GLU A 173 -16.99 15.09 3.37
N VAL A 174 -16.81 13.92 2.74
CA VAL A 174 -15.53 13.52 2.13
C VAL A 174 -15.20 14.45 0.95
N SER A 175 -16.18 14.74 0.11
CA SER A 175 -16.04 15.69 -1.00
C SER A 175 -15.73 17.10 -0.50
N GLU A 176 -16.34 17.54 0.60
CA GLU A 176 -16.07 18.84 1.21
C GLU A 176 -14.62 18.94 1.72
N ILE A 177 -14.11 17.89 2.38
CA ILE A 177 -12.70 17.81 2.81
C ILE A 177 -11.77 17.96 1.60
N ILE A 178 -12.05 17.26 0.50
CA ILE A 178 -11.26 17.36 -0.72
C ILE A 178 -11.27 18.79 -1.25
N ASN A 179 -12.46 19.39 -1.41
CA ASN A 179 -12.59 20.76 -1.93
C ASN A 179 -11.84 21.78 -1.05
N ARG A 180 -11.92 21.65 0.27
CA ARG A 180 -11.22 22.52 1.21
C ARG A 180 -9.69 22.41 1.07
N LEU A 181 -9.16 21.19 0.94
CA LEU A 181 -7.72 20.95 1.00
C LEU A 181 -7.02 20.96 -0.36
N VAL A 182 -7.73 20.65 -1.46
CA VAL A 182 -7.13 20.47 -2.80
C VAL A 182 -6.36 21.70 -3.29
N HIS A 183 -6.80 22.90 -2.91
CA HIS A 183 -6.16 24.16 -3.26
C HIS A 183 -4.74 24.29 -2.68
N ARG A 184 -4.48 23.71 -1.51
CA ARG A 184 -3.14 23.73 -0.91
C ARG A 184 -2.11 22.91 -1.70
N LEU A 185 -2.56 21.94 -2.48
CA LEU A 185 -1.70 21.17 -3.37
C LEU A 185 -1.30 21.96 -4.63
N GLN A 186 -2.05 22.99 -5.02
CA GLN A 186 -1.73 23.80 -6.20
C GLN A 186 -0.48 24.67 -6.02
N VAL A 187 -0.17 25.10 -4.79
CA VAL A 187 1.07 25.83 -4.47
C VAL A 187 2.31 24.96 -4.76
N SER A 188 2.18 23.65 -4.60
CA SER A 188 3.22 22.67 -4.91
C SER A 188 3.46 22.46 -6.43
N LYS A 189 2.51 22.83 -7.31
CA LYS A 189 2.68 22.74 -8.79
C LYS A 189 3.93 23.49 -9.29
N ARG A 190 4.34 24.59 -8.64
CA ARG A 190 5.58 25.33 -8.97
C ARG A 190 6.86 24.59 -8.53
N GLN A 191 6.83 23.88 -7.40
CA GLN A 191 7.91 22.98 -6.97
C GLN A 191 7.99 21.73 -7.87
N PHE A 192 6.85 21.18 -8.31
CA PHE A 192 6.79 20.08 -9.29
C PHE A 192 7.27 20.48 -10.68
N ALA A 193 6.94 21.69 -11.16
CA ALA A 193 7.50 22.23 -12.41
C ALA A 193 9.03 22.34 -12.34
N ARG A 194 9.60 22.61 -11.16
CA ARG A 194 11.05 22.67 -10.92
C ARG A 194 11.71 21.27 -10.97
N VAL A 195 11.02 20.23 -10.49
CA VAL A 195 11.43 18.81 -10.68
C VAL A 195 11.40 18.41 -12.16
N ARG A 196 10.45 18.94 -12.93
CA ARG A 196 10.37 18.78 -14.40
C ARG A 196 11.46 19.55 -15.15
N LEU A 197 11.94 20.67 -14.61
CA LEU A 197 13.09 21.42 -15.13
C LEU A 197 14.41 20.68 -14.85
N ARG A 198 14.54 20.06 -13.67
CA ARG A 198 15.74 19.28 -13.28
C ARG A 198 15.89 17.96 -14.05
N THR A 199 14.80 17.45 -14.62
CA THR A 199 14.81 16.30 -15.53
C THR A 199 15.03 16.68 -17.00
N ARG A 200 15.02 17.99 -17.34
CA ARG A 200 15.39 18.49 -18.67
C ARG A 200 16.90 18.69 -18.84
N SER A 201 17.66 18.94 -17.77
CA SER A 201 19.11 19.16 -17.86
C SER A 201 19.89 17.89 -18.24
N ASP A 202 19.39 16.71 -17.87
CA ASP A 202 20.03 15.43 -18.23
C ASP A 202 19.50 14.86 -19.57
N GLN A 203 18.49 15.50 -20.18
CA GLN A 203 17.89 15.09 -21.45
C GLN A 203 18.31 15.97 -22.64
N LEU A 204 18.98 17.10 -22.40
CA LEU A 204 19.60 17.91 -23.46
C LEU A 204 20.90 17.30 -24.01
N ALA A 205 21.52 16.35 -23.31
CA ALA A 205 22.70 15.63 -23.77
C ALA A 205 22.41 14.52 -24.80
N ARG A 206 21.15 14.23 -25.12
CA ARG A 206 20.77 13.25 -26.16
C ARG A 206 19.65 13.81 -27.03
N ALA A 207 20.06 14.72 -27.91
CA ALA A 207 19.20 15.32 -28.90
C ALA A 207 18.64 14.28 -29.91
N MET A 208 17.45 14.62 -30.42
CA MET A 208 16.84 14.16 -31.68
C MET A 208 16.15 12.78 -31.70
N GLY A 209 14.81 12.84 -31.63
CA GLY A 209 13.90 11.71 -31.86
C GLY A 209 12.44 12.08 -31.58
N ARG A 210 11.98 13.24 -32.07
CA ARG A 210 10.59 13.68 -31.94
C ARG A 210 9.68 12.83 -32.84
N THR A 211 8.46 12.62 -32.34
CA THR A 211 7.16 12.50 -33.06
C THR A 211 6.40 11.17 -32.95
N VAL A 212 6.97 10.06 -32.46
CA VAL A 212 6.20 8.79 -32.32
C VAL A 212 5.67 8.55 -30.88
N VAL A 213 6.37 9.04 -29.86
CA VAL A 213 6.08 8.71 -28.44
C VAL A 213 4.76 9.31 -27.92
N MET A 214 4.34 10.48 -28.43
CA MET A 214 3.12 11.14 -27.92
C MET A 214 1.82 10.47 -28.37
N ARG A 215 1.80 9.70 -29.47
CA ARG A 215 0.60 8.92 -29.86
C ARG A 215 0.54 7.55 -29.16
N ALA A 216 1.68 6.99 -28.78
CA ALA A 216 1.73 5.72 -28.06
C ALA A 216 1.15 5.80 -26.64
N VAL A 217 1.32 6.94 -25.97
CA VAL A 217 0.82 7.14 -24.59
C VAL A 217 -0.70 7.27 -24.54
N TYR A 218 -1.32 7.91 -25.53
CA TYR A 218 -2.79 7.97 -25.63
C TYR A 218 -3.42 6.66 -26.12
N GLY A 219 -2.71 5.87 -26.93
CA GLY A 219 -3.15 4.53 -27.33
C GLY A 219 -3.11 3.50 -26.19
N LEU A 220 -2.21 3.68 -25.22
CA LEU A 220 -2.09 2.80 -24.07
C LEU A 220 -3.30 2.90 -23.12
N GLN A 221 -3.94 4.07 -23.03
CA GLN A 221 -5.16 4.27 -22.21
C GLN A 221 -6.37 3.43 -22.67
N LYS A 222 -6.38 2.89 -23.89
CA LYS A 222 -7.45 1.97 -24.35
C LYS A 222 -7.13 0.48 -24.19
N LEU A 223 -5.89 0.12 -23.83
CA LEU A 223 -5.44 -1.28 -23.72
C LEU A 223 -5.18 -1.75 -22.27
N VAL A 224 -5.28 -0.85 -21.29
CA VAL A 224 -4.95 -1.17 -19.88
C VAL A 224 -6.12 -1.81 -19.12
N ALA A 225 -7.35 -1.76 -19.65
CA ALA A 225 -8.49 -2.46 -19.07
C ALA A 225 -8.47 -4.00 -19.26
N GLY A 226 -7.53 -4.55 -20.03
CA GLY A 226 -7.53 -5.99 -20.38
C GLY A 226 -6.20 -6.75 -20.23
N MET A 227 -5.07 -6.10 -19.90
CA MET A 227 -3.75 -6.77 -19.95
C MET A 227 -2.78 -6.27 -18.88
N MET A 228 -3.02 -6.58 -17.61
CA MET A 228 -2.06 -6.30 -16.52
C MET A 228 -1.78 -7.55 -15.70
N ALA A 229 -1.33 -8.61 -16.38
CA ALA A 229 -0.78 -9.82 -15.77
C ALA A 229 0.76 -9.85 -15.81
N ASP A 230 1.44 -9.33 -16.84
CA ASP A 230 2.90 -9.52 -16.99
C ASP A 230 3.64 -8.30 -17.57
N VAL A 231 3.88 -7.25 -16.77
CA VAL A 231 4.75 -6.13 -17.19
C VAL A 231 5.80 -5.85 -16.13
N TYR A 232 7.03 -6.31 -16.39
CA TYR A 232 8.22 -6.04 -15.60
C TYR A 232 8.89 -4.73 -16.03
N VAL A 233 9.38 -3.95 -15.07
CA VAL A 233 10.03 -2.62 -15.33
C VAL A 233 11.35 -2.75 -16.10
N ARG A 234 11.94 -3.96 -16.14
CA ARG A 234 13.13 -4.29 -16.93
C ARG A 234 12.75 -5.28 -18.03
N ARG A 235 12.89 -4.88 -19.30
CA ARG A 235 12.71 -5.78 -20.45
C ARG A 235 13.67 -6.98 -20.30
N GLY A 236 13.12 -8.20 -20.18
CA GLY A 236 13.87 -9.45 -20.11
C GLY A 236 14.03 -10.08 -18.72
N HIS A 237 13.48 -9.49 -17.64
CA HIS A 237 13.48 -10.13 -16.32
C HIS A 237 12.38 -11.20 -16.23
N GLN A 238 12.75 -12.45 -15.94
CA GLN A 238 11.82 -13.51 -15.57
C GLN A 238 12.10 -13.88 -14.11
N PRO A 239 11.24 -13.50 -13.16
CA PRO A 239 11.43 -13.85 -11.76
C PRO A 239 11.47 -15.36 -11.59
N ARG A 240 12.59 -15.87 -11.08
CA ARG A 240 12.78 -17.29 -10.79
C ARG A 240 13.83 -17.43 -9.71
N LEU A 241 13.53 -18.23 -8.70
CA LEU A 241 14.52 -18.62 -7.70
C LEU A 241 15.59 -19.52 -8.35
N PRO A 242 16.88 -19.37 -7.97
CA PRO A 242 17.93 -20.30 -8.35
C PRO A 242 17.54 -21.76 -8.07
N GLU A 243 17.87 -22.68 -8.99
CA GLU A 243 17.46 -24.10 -8.92
C GLU A 243 17.98 -24.81 -7.67
N ASP A 244 19.14 -24.41 -7.15
CA ASP A 244 19.72 -24.91 -5.90
C ASP A 244 18.88 -24.48 -4.68
N ILE A 245 18.35 -23.25 -4.67
CA ILE A 245 17.44 -22.77 -3.64
C ILE A 245 16.11 -23.53 -3.72
N VAL A 246 15.57 -23.74 -4.92
CA VAL A 246 14.33 -24.52 -5.10
C VAL A 246 14.51 -25.96 -4.62
N SER A 247 15.64 -26.59 -4.94
CA SER A 247 15.96 -27.95 -4.52
C SER A 247 16.10 -28.05 -3.00
N ARG A 248 16.77 -27.09 -2.36
CA ARG A 248 16.88 -27.02 -0.89
C ARG A 248 15.54 -26.73 -0.23
N LEU A 249 14.72 -25.88 -0.83
CA LEU A 249 13.39 -25.57 -0.31
C LEU A 249 12.50 -26.82 -0.34
N ALA A 250 12.61 -27.64 -1.39
CA ALA A 250 11.88 -28.90 -1.50
C ALA A 250 12.20 -29.91 -0.39
N THR A 251 13.43 -29.90 0.14
CA THR A 251 13.85 -30.82 1.20
C THR A 251 13.44 -30.38 2.59
N VAL A 252 13.20 -29.09 2.80
CA VAL A 252 12.88 -28.52 4.13
C VAL A 252 11.41 -28.17 4.31
N ALA A 253 10.68 -27.93 3.22
CA ALA A 253 9.29 -27.49 3.28
C ALA A 253 8.36 -28.62 3.77
N GLU A 254 7.39 -28.26 4.61
CA GLU A 254 6.42 -29.17 5.19
C GLU A 254 4.99 -28.65 5.02
N PRO A 255 3.98 -29.53 4.90
CA PRO A 255 2.58 -29.12 4.91
C PRO A 255 2.26 -28.19 6.09
N GLY A 256 1.68 -27.03 5.80
CA GLY A 256 1.37 -25.98 6.76
C GLY A 256 2.35 -24.80 6.79
N ASP A 257 3.49 -24.91 6.09
CA ASP A 257 4.41 -23.78 5.93
C ASP A 257 3.78 -22.63 5.16
N ILE A 258 4.14 -21.40 5.53
CA ILE A 258 3.74 -20.19 4.81
C ILE A 258 4.94 -19.69 4.02
N PHE A 259 4.78 -19.61 2.71
CA PHE A 259 5.75 -18.97 1.84
C PHE A 259 5.40 -17.52 1.67
N VAL A 260 6.37 -16.67 1.92
CA VAL A 260 6.27 -15.24 1.72
C VAL A 260 7.23 -14.88 0.60
N VAL A 261 6.72 -14.38 -0.51
CA VAL A 261 7.46 -14.26 -1.78
C VAL A 261 7.46 -12.85 -2.33
N ARG A 262 8.53 -12.51 -3.03
CA ARG A 262 8.73 -11.19 -3.65
C ARG A 262 9.30 -11.32 -5.05
N LYS A 263 8.66 -10.68 -6.03
CA LYS A 263 9.16 -10.57 -7.42
C LYS A 263 9.87 -9.23 -7.62
N GLU A 264 11.20 -9.19 -7.69
CA GLU A 264 11.94 -7.98 -8.07
C GLU A 264 11.40 -7.40 -9.38
N TYR A 265 11.32 -6.07 -9.46
CA TYR A 265 10.84 -5.33 -10.64
C TYR A 265 9.37 -5.58 -11.06
N ALA A 266 8.59 -6.32 -10.28
CA ALA A 266 7.14 -6.33 -10.44
C ALA A 266 6.57 -4.96 -10.07
N LEU A 267 5.74 -4.40 -10.95
CA LEU A 267 5.17 -3.06 -10.77
C LEU A 267 4.44 -2.94 -9.41
N THR A 268 3.85 -4.04 -8.93
CA THR A 268 3.16 -4.18 -7.63
C THR A 268 4.07 -3.97 -6.42
N ASN A 269 5.36 -4.30 -6.48
CA ASN A 269 6.28 -4.14 -5.34
C ASN A 269 6.67 -2.70 -5.08
N TYR A 270 6.59 -1.87 -6.12
CA TYR A 270 6.73 -0.44 -5.92
C TYR A 270 5.54 0.06 -5.09
N PHE A 271 4.38 -0.56 -5.21
CA PHE A 271 3.11 -0.03 -4.76
C PHE A 271 2.77 -0.35 -3.27
N LEU A 272 3.30 -1.41 -2.66
CA LEU A 272 2.94 -1.86 -1.31
C LEU A 272 3.95 -1.41 -0.23
N PRO A 273 3.54 -0.98 0.99
CA PRO A 273 4.46 -0.85 2.13
C PRO A 273 4.85 -2.24 2.67
N GLY A 274 6.14 -2.45 2.96
CA GLY A 274 6.69 -3.75 3.37
C GLY A 274 7.49 -4.44 2.27
N TYR A 275 8.49 -5.26 2.64
CA TYR A 275 9.36 -5.95 1.67
C TYR A 275 8.63 -7.11 0.97
N TRP A 276 7.64 -7.70 1.64
CA TRP A 276 6.98 -8.95 1.27
C TRP A 276 5.55 -8.74 0.75
N PRO A 277 5.31 -8.76 -0.57
CA PRO A 277 4.03 -8.37 -1.18
C PRO A 277 3.00 -9.51 -1.27
N HIS A 278 3.41 -10.77 -1.16
CA HIS A 278 2.53 -11.92 -1.39
C HIS A 278 2.90 -13.11 -0.50
N ALA A 279 1.90 -13.92 -0.16
CA ALA A 279 2.07 -15.15 0.59
C ALA A 279 1.22 -16.29 0.04
N ALA A 280 1.71 -17.51 0.22
CA ALA A 280 1.10 -18.77 -0.18
C ALA A 280 1.18 -19.76 0.99
N LEU A 281 0.13 -20.55 1.19
CA LEU A 281 0.15 -21.66 2.16
C LEU A 281 0.59 -22.94 1.44
N TYR A 282 1.67 -23.55 1.88
CA TYR A 282 2.12 -24.83 1.36
C TYR A 282 1.30 -25.98 1.95
N LEU A 283 0.70 -26.80 1.09
CA LEU A 283 -0.14 -27.92 1.51
C LEU A 283 0.57 -29.26 1.43
N GLY A 284 1.69 -29.36 0.71
CA GLY A 284 2.35 -30.64 0.48
C GLY A 284 1.82 -31.39 -0.73
N GLU A 285 2.06 -32.70 -0.71
CA GLU A 285 1.58 -33.63 -1.72
C GLU A 285 0.25 -34.27 -1.28
N PRO A 286 -0.63 -34.65 -2.23
CA PRO A 286 -1.92 -35.25 -1.89
C PRO A 286 -1.83 -36.44 -0.94
N HIS A 287 -0.81 -37.30 -1.09
CA HIS A 287 -0.63 -38.48 -0.23
C HIS A 287 -0.30 -38.09 1.23
N GLN A 288 0.40 -36.97 1.47
CA GLN A 288 0.69 -36.47 2.81
C GLN A 288 -0.58 -35.93 3.47
N LEU A 289 -1.41 -35.20 2.71
CA LEU A 289 -2.70 -34.71 3.17
C LEU A 289 -3.70 -35.85 3.44
N GLN A 290 -3.63 -36.93 2.67
CA GLN A 290 -4.40 -38.15 2.93
C GLN A 290 -3.96 -38.83 4.22
N ALA A 291 -2.64 -38.96 4.45
CA ALA A 291 -2.11 -39.50 5.69
C ALA A 291 -2.52 -38.66 6.93
N MET A 292 -2.67 -37.34 6.74
CA MET A 292 -3.22 -36.43 7.76
C MET A 292 -4.76 -36.45 7.86
N ARG A 293 -5.45 -37.29 7.08
CA ARG A 293 -6.92 -37.41 7.00
C ARG A 293 -7.64 -36.10 6.65
N ILE A 294 -6.96 -35.16 5.99
CA ILE A 294 -7.56 -33.87 5.56
C ILE A 294 -8.71 -34.10 4.57
N HIS A 295 -8.60 -35.12 3.72
CA HIS A 295 -9.65 -35.51 2.78
C HIS A 295 -10.97 -35.94 3.44
N GLU A 296 -10.96 -36.29 4.73
CA GLU A 296 -12.16 -36.69 5.49
C GLU A 296 -12.82 -35.50 6.18
N VAL A 297 -12.15 -34.35 6.24
CA VAL A 297 -12.65 -33.16 6.91
C VAL A 297 -13.77 -32.53 6.08
N ALA A 298 -14.93 -32.28 6.71
CA ALA A 298 -16.17 -31.87 6.03
C ALA A 298 -16.01 -30.63 5.12
N HIS A 299 -15.15 -29.67 5.49
CA HIS A 299 -14.91 -28.46 4.70
C HIS A 299 -13.89 -28.65 3.56
N ALA A 300 -13.08 -29.71 3.62
CA ALA A 300 -12.08 -30.04 2.61
C ALA A 300 -12.64 -30.96 1.51
N GLN A 301 -13.57 -31.87 1.86
CA GLN A 301 -14.18 -32.82 0.92
C GLN A 301 -14.70 -32.19 -0.39
N PRO A 302 -15.47 -31.08 -0.37
CA PRO A 302 -16.01 -30.49 -1.60
C PRO A 302 -14.94 -29.91 -2.55
N ARG A 303 -13.71 -29.77 -2.05
CA ARG A 303 -12.58 -29.11 -2.71
C ARG A 303 -11.46 -30.09 -3.05
N TRP A 304 -11.59 -31.34 -2.64
CA TRP A 304 -10.54 -32.35 -2.76
C TRP A 304 -10.16 -32.61 -4.23
N ASP A 305 -11.14 -32.73 -5.12
CA ASP A 305 -10.88 -32.95 -6.55
C ASP A 305 -10.12 -31.79 -7.20
N ARG A 306 -10.39 -30.54 -6.75
CA ARG A 306 -9.66 -29.35 -7.23
C ARG A 306 -8.21 -29.34 -6.77
N LEU A 307 -7.96 -29.81 -5.55
CA LEU A 307 -6.60 -29.99 -5.03
C LEU A 307 -5.84 -31.05 -5.83
N LEU A 308 -6.48 -32.18 -6.13
CA LEU A 308 -5.89 -33.23 -6.97
C LEU A 308 -5.57 -32.71 -8.38
N ALA A 309 -6.47 -31.97 -9.01
CA ALA A 309 -6.24 -31.36 -10.31
C ALA A 309 -5.06 -30.36 -10.32
N ALA A 310 -4.86 -29.61 -9.22
CA ALA A 310 -3.72 -28.70 -9.07
C ALA A 310 -2.38 -29.45 -8.93
N SER A 311 -2.39 -30.66 -8.37
CA SER A 311 -1.20 -31.52 -8.24
C SER A 311 -0.74 -32.15 -9.55
N THR A 312 -1.56 -32.09 -10.61
CA THR A 312 -1.25 -32.70 -11.91
C THR A 312 -0.94 -31.68 -13.01
N SER A 313 -1.09 -30.38 -12.74
CA SER A 313 -1.01 -29.30 -13.74
C SER A 313 0.40 -28.72 -13.95
N GLY A 314 1.43 -29.27 -13.30
CA GLY A 314 2.78 -28.71 -13.20
C GLY A 314 3.91 -29.39 -13.99
N GLY A 315 3.74 -29.72 -15.28
CA GLY A 315 4.86 -30.09 -16.18
C GLY A 315 5.68 -31.36 -15.83
N THR A 316 6.63 -31.72 -16.70
CA THR A 316 7.22 -33.08 -16.84
C THR A 316 8.30 -33.51 -15.83
N SER A 317 8.64 -32.71 -14.81
CA SER A 317 9.56 -33.14 -13.75
C SER A 317 8.79 -33.85 -12.64
N ARG A 318 8.83 -35.20 -12.66
CA ARG A 318 8.03 -36.12 -11.82
C ARG A 318 8.13 -35.92 -10.30
N ASP A 319 9.10 -35.17 -9.79
CA ASP A 319 9.44 -35.16 -8.36
C ASP A 319 9.02 -33.87 -7.62
N MET A 320 8.56 -32.85 -8.34
CA MET A 320 8.12 -31.57 -7.76
C MET A 320 6.72 -31.12 -8.22
N SER A 321 6.17 -31.76 -9.25
CA SER A 321 4.90 -31.36 -9.86
C SER A 321 3.67 -31.67 -9.01
N SER A 322 3.76 -32.65 -8.10
CA SER A 322 2.67 -33.12 -7.22
C SER A 322 2.38 -32.20 -6.03
N ARG A 323 3.29 -31.27 -5.74
CA ARG A 323 3.18 -30.36 -4.58
C ARG A 323 2.18 -29.25 -4.87
N VAL A 324 1.34 -28.96 -3.88
CA VAL A 324 0.25 -27.98 -3.99
C VAL A 324 0.41 -26.86 -2.97
N VAL A 325 0.02 -25.66 -3.38
CA VAL A 325 -0.11 -24.48 -2.54
C VAL A 325 -1.52 -23.91 -2.64
N LEU A 326 -1.96 -23.20 -1.60
CA LEU A 326 -3.17 -22.38 -1.60
C LEU A 326 -2.76 -20.91 -1.70
N GLU A 327 -3.23 -20.24 -2.74
CA GLU A 327 -2.87 -18.84 -3.03
C GLU A 327 -4.08 -17.98 -3.34
N SER A 328 -4.06 -16.75 -2.83
CA SER A 328 -5.02 -15.71 -3.20
C SER A 328 -4.37 -14.76 -4.21
N MET A 329 -4.80 -14.86 -5.47
CA MET A 329 -4.35 -13.98 -6.56
C MET A 329 -5.54 -13.22 -7.15
N LYS A 330 -5.33 -12.46 -8.23
CA LYS A 330 -6.37 -11.60 -8.85
C LYS A 330 -7.61 -12.37 -9.32
N ASP A 331 -7.44 -13.63 -9.67
CA ASP A 331 -8.48 -14.58 -10.08
C ASP A 331 -9.13 -15.30 -8.89
N GLY A 332 -8.79 -14.93 -7.66
CA GLY A 332 -9.36 -15.47 -6.42
C GLY A 332 -8.43 -16.45 -5.70
N VAL A 333 -9.02 -17.20 -4.77
CA VAL A 333 -8.32 -18.20 -3.94
C VAL A 333 -8.36 -19.56 -4.63
N HIS A 334 -7.20 -20.06 -5.04
CA HIS A 334 -7.08 -21.30 -5.80
C HIS A 334 -5.98 -22.22 -5.26
N PHE A 335 -6.17 -23.52 -5.46
CA PHE A 335 -5.08 -24.48 -5.38
C PHE A 335 -4.22 -24.35 -6.62
N ARG A 336 -2.91 -24.27 -6.44
CA ARG A 336 -1.95 -24.15 -7.53
C ARG A 336 -0.79 -25.11 -7.33
N SER A 337 -0.10 -25.38 -8.42
CA SER A 337 1.18 -26.07 -8.34
C SER A 337 2.17 -25.26 -7.51
N TRP A 338 3.01 -25.96 -6.76
CA TRP A 338 4.18 -25.46 -6.05
C TRP A 338 5.06 -24.51 -6.86
N ASN A 339 5.07 -24.62 -8.18
CA ASN A 339 5.85 -23.73 -9.04
C ASN A 339 5.32 -22.28 -9.07
N SER A 340 4.05 -22.05 -8.72
CA SER A 340 3.40 -20.73 -8.73
C SER A 340 4.14 -19.68 -7.88
N PRO A 341 4.40 -19.91 -6.58
CA PRO A 341 5.10 -18.95 -5.73
C PRO A 341 6.60 -18.86 -6.02
N LEU A 342 7.20 -19.90 -6.62
CA LEU A 342 8.65 -19.92 -6.92
C LEU A 342 9.05 -19.07 -8.11
N GLY A 343 8.08 -18.58 -8.90
CA GLY A 343 8.28 -17.53 -9.89
C GLY A 343 8.50 -16.17 -9.25
N ALA A 344 9.43 -16.11 -8.29
CA ALA A 344 9.79 -14.97 -7.46
C ALA A 344 11.31 -14.88 -7.32
N ASP A 345 11.80 -13.72 -6.88
CA ASP A 345 13.22 -13.43 -6.73
C ASP A 345 13.69 -13.56 -5.27
N SER A 346 12.75 -13.57 -4.33
CA SER A 346 13.03 -13.81 -2.91
C SER A 346 11.89 -14.57 -2.27
N ILE A 347 12.23 -15.45 -1.33
CA ILE A 347 11.28 -16.26 -0.57
C ILE A 347 11.73 -16.37 0.89
N VAL A 348 10.77 -16.33 1.81
CA VAL A 348 10.92 -16.72 3.20
C VAL A 348 9.90 -17.79 3.52
N VAL A 349 10.32 -18.79 4.28
CA VAL A 349 9.44 -19.84 4.81
C VAL A 349 9.20 -19.55 6.28
N LEU A 350 7.93 -19.46 6.66
CA LEU A 350 7.50 -19.33 8.04
C LEU A 350 6.81 -20.63 8.45
N ARG A 351 7.23 -21.18 9.59
CA ARG A 351 6.62 -22.37 10.20
C ARG A 351 6.14 -22.03 11.59
N HIS A 352 4.91 -22.42 11.92
CA HIS A 352 4.34 -22.20 13.24
C HIS A 352 5.02 -23.08 14.30
N GLU A 353 5.34 -22.53 15.46
CA GLU A 353 6.09 -23.23 16.53
C GLU A 353 5.24 -24.31 17.25
N SER A 354 3.90 -24.22 17.24
CA SER A 354 3.06 -25.18 17.98
C SER A 354 2.90 -26.53 17.23
N ARG A 355 3.86 -27.42 17.39
CA ARG A 355 3.73 -28.85 17.05
C ARG A 355 3.10 -29.68 18.18
N SER A 356 2.06 -29.17 18.85
CA SER A 356 1.31 -29.96 19.82
C SER A 356 0.01 -30.44 19.20
N PRO A 357 -0.26 -31.77 19.08
CA PRO A 357 -1.43 -32.32 18.39
C PRO A 357 -2.78 -32.10 19.12
N ASN A 358 -2.90 -31.10 19.98
CA ASN A 358 -3.99 -30.99 20.96
C ASN A 358 -4.62 -29.59 21.08
N VAL A 359 -4.87 -28.89 19.96
CA VAL A 359 -5.64 -27.63 20.01
C VAL A 359 -6.67 -27.54 18.89
N PHE A 360 -7.53 -28.55 18.77
CA PHE A 360 -8.91 -28.35 18.29
C PHE A 360 -9.81 -29.35 19.03
N LYS A 361 -10.00 -29.15 20.34
CA LYS A 361 -11.17 -29.71 21.03
C LYS A 361 -12.38 -28.89 20.59
N HIS A 362 -13.09 -29.36 19.58
CA HIS A 362 -14.48 -29.00 19.39
C HIS A 362 -15.25 -29.52 20.62
N SER A 363 -15.69 -28.62 21.50
CA SER A 363 -16.84 -28.93 22.35
C SER A 363 -18.09 -28.82 21.48
N PRO A 364 -18.89 -29.88 21.32
CA PRO A 364 -20.24 -29.74 20.80
C PRO A 364 -21.09 -29.02 21.86
N ALA A 365 -21.86 -28.03 21.42
CA ALA A 365 -23.04 -27.56 22.14
C ALA A 365 -24.25 -28.38 21.67
#